data_AF-A0A7X8B1G8-F1
#
_entry.id   AF-A0A7X8B1G8-F1
#
_cell.length_a   1.000
_cell.length_b   1.000
_cell.length_c   1.000
_cell.angle_alpha   90.00
_cell.angle_beta   90.00
_cell.angle_gamma   90.00
#
_symmetry.space_group_name_H-M   'P 1'
#
loop_
_entity.id
_entity.type
_entity.pdbx_description
1 polymer ?
#
loop_
_entity_poly.entity_id
_entity_poly.type
_entity_poly.pdbx_seq_one_letter_code
_entity_poly.pdbx_strand_id
1 'polypeptide(L)'
;MTHPVRLRFRRRPRECDVVIEWKGALWRSANTNLSIGDLLATLKGYGPMEIVEFVRPGHWRGRMNLGFSSDGVKEVTLLELVVHGEKRKGKGREALLWLKKIFSALLYAQDFGFGRILDGLEGSFPFWMQMFREGILEGLEGEICQIHRGMTPQEIDEMEERVRRSIAALRMDAEGA
;
A
#
# COMPACT_ATOMS: atom_id res chain seq x y z
N MET A 1 41.24 -4.66 12.07
CA MET A 1 39.93 -5.15 11.57
C MET A 1 38.86 -4.54 12.45
N THR A 2 38.15 -3.54 11.95
CA THR A 2 37.17 -2.73 12.71
C THR A 2 35.82 -2.89 12.02
N HIS A 3 34.86 -3.53 12.69
CA HIS A 3 33.49 -3.61 12.19
C HIS A 3 32.74 -2.31 12.52
N PRO A 4 32.06 -1.67 11.55
CA PRO A 4 31.25 -0.50 11.86
C PRO A 4 29.99 -0.92 12.63
N VAL A 5 29.81 -0.30 13.80
CA VAL A 5 28.59 -0.36 14.60
C VAL A 5 27.45 0.28 13.79
N ARG A 6 26.49 -0.51 13.30
CA ARG A 6 25.23 0.03 12.76
C ARG A 6 24.41 0.59 13.91
N LEU A 7 24.36 1.92 14.01
CA LEU A 7 23.40 2.63 14.86
C LEU A 7 21.97 2.30 14.38
N ARG A 8 21.32 1.35 15.05
CA ARG A 8 19.87 1.16 14.93
C ARG A 8 19.20 2.30 15.68
N PHE A 9 18.71 3.30 14.96
CA PHE A 9 17.72 4.23 15.49
C PHE A 9 16.45 3.45 15.81
N ARG A 10 16.36 2.87 17.01
CA ARG A 10 15.05 2.55 17.60
C ARG A 10 14.39 3.88 17.90
N ARG A 11 13.49 4.34 17.01
CA ARG A 11 12.52 5.38 17.41
C ARG A 11 11.84 4.86 18.68
N ARG A 12 11.95 5.61 19.78
CA ARG A 12 11.14 5.36 20.98
C ARG A 12 9.66 5.35 20.55
N PRO A 13 8.80 4.47 21.11
CA PRO A 13 7.37 4.62 20.95
C PRO A 13 7.00 6.03 21.42
N ARG A 14 6.27 6.79 20.62
CA ARG A 14 5.68 8.04 21.13
C ARG A 14 4.66 7.61 22.18
N GLU A 15 4.79 8.12 23.39
CA GLU A 15 3.77 7.97 24.43
C GLU A 15 2.45 8.50 23.83
N CYS A 16 1.41 7.65 23.84
CA CYS A 16 0.07 7.83 23.23
C CYS A 16 -0.15 7.33 21.78
N ASP A 17 0.48 6.23 21.36
CA ASP A 17 -0.01 5.47 20.19
C ASP A 17 -1.34 4.78 20.54
N VAL A 18 -2.48 5.43 20.26
CA VAL A 18 -3.80 4.78 20.36
C VAL A 18 -3.88 3.66 19.33
N VAL A 19 -4.04 2.43 19.83
CA VAL A 19 -4.26 1.23 19.01
C VAL A 19 -5.63 0.67 19.33
N ILE A 20 -6.40 0.33 18.28
CA ILE A 20 -7.68 -0.37 18.44
C ILE A 20 -7.67 -1.68 17.68
N GLU A 21 -8.40 -2.66 18.20
CA GLU A 21 -8.73 -3.86 17.44
C GLU A 21 -10.06 -3.65 16.72
N TRP A 22 -10.05 -3.78 15.39
CA TRP A 22 -11.25 -3.68 14.57
C TRP A 22 -11.16 -4.63 13.38
N LYS A 23 -12.23 -5.41 13.16
CA LYS A 23 -12.33 -6.40 12.07
C LYS A 23 -11.16 -7.39 12.00
N GLY A 24 -10.58 -7.74 13.16
CA GLY A 24 -9.49 -8.72 13.28
C GLY A 24 -8.10 -8.17 12.89
N ALA A 25 -7.93 -6.84 12.86
CA ALA A 25 -6.65 -6.18 12.73
C ALA A 25 -6.49 -5.11 13.81
N LEU A 26 -5.23 -4.83 14.15
CA LEU A 26 -4.82 -3.71 14.99
C LEU A 26 -4.65 -2.49 14.10
N TRP A 27 -5.24 -1.37 14.49
CA TRP A 27 -5.24 -0.12 13.75
C TRP A 27 -4.69 1.01 14.60
N ARG A 28 -3.95 1.93 13.97
CA ARG A 28 -3.51 3.19 14.57
C ARG A 28 -3.37 4.28 13.51
N SER A 29 -3.35 5.54 13.93
CA SER A 29 -2.94 6.63 13.03
C SER A 29 -1.43 6.54 12.75
N ALA A 30 -1.02 6.84 11.52
CA ALA A 30 0.39 6.81 11.13
C ALA A 30 1.15 8.08 11.52
N ASN A 31 0.48 9.23 11.54
CA ASN A 31 1.13 10.54 11.68
C ASN A 31 0.64 11.36 12.88
N THR A 32 -0.60 11.14 13.32
CA THR A 32 -1.30 11.97 14.32
C THR A 32 -1.71 11.15 15.53
N ASN A 33 -1.97 11.81 16.66
CA ASN A 33 -2.55 11.15 17.83
C ASN A 33 -4.07 11.29 17.77
N LEU A 34 -4.73 10.46 16.97
CA LEU A 34 -6.19 10.40 16.97
C LEU A 34 -6.71 9.81 18.29
N SER A 35 -7.84 10.34 18.77
CA SER A 35 -8.57 9.67 19.84
C SER A 35 -9.12 8.31 19.34
N ILE A 36 -9.52 7.42 20.27
CA ILE A 36 -10.19 6.16 19.90
C ILE A 36 -11.43 6.43 19.04
N GLY A 37 -12.20 7.47 19.39
CA GLY A 37 -13.41 7.88 18.67
C GLY A 37 -13.09 8.33 17.25
N ASP A 38 -12.08 9.18 17.08
CA ASP A 38 -11.69 9.69 15.77
C ASP A 38 -11.11 8.59 14.89
N LEU A 39 -10.29 7.69 15.45
CA LEU A 39 -9.75 6.56 14.71
C LEU A 39 -10.86 5.62 14.23
N LEU A 40 -11.84 5.30 15.10
CA LEU A 40 -13.01 4.51 14.71
C LEU A 40 -13.87 5.23 13.65
N ALA A 41 -14.03 6.55 13.76
CA ALA A 41 -14.76 7.35 12.79
C ALA A 41 -14.04 7.32 11.42
N THR A 42 -12.71 7.50 11.39
CA THR A 42 -11.91 7.40 10.17
C THR A 42 -12.07 6.02 9.52
N LEU A 43 -11.97 4.92 10.28
CA LEU A 43 -12.16 3.57 9.74
C LEU A 43 -13.58 3.34 9.20
N LYS A 44 -14.58 3.94 9.84
CA LYS A 44 -15.97 3.90 9.35
C LYS A 44 -16.19 4.80 8.12
N GLY A 45 -15.30 5.76 7.87
CA GLY A 45 -15.41 6.72 6.77
C GLY A 45 -16.21 7.98 7.15
N TYR A 46 -16.25 8.36 8.42
CA TYR A 46 -16.89 9.61 8.86
C TYR A 46 -15.94 10.51 9.65
N GLY A 47 -14.68 10.10 9.79
CA GLY A 47 -13.65 10.83 10.51
C GLY A 47 -12.75 11.67 9.60
N PRO A 48 -11.72 12.30 10.18
CA PRO A 48 -10.74 13.05 9.40
C PRO A 48 -10.03 12.14 8.38
N MET A 49 -9.69 12.72 7.24
CA MET A 49 -8.82 12.09 6.26
C MET A 49 -7.42 11.94 6.87
N GLU A 50 -7.02 10.70 7.15
CA GLU A 50 -5.78 10.37 7.83
C GLU A 50 -5.19 9.09 7.24
N ILE A 51 -3.86 8.99 7.27
CA ILE A 51 -3.19 7.72 6.94
C ILE A 51 -3.25 6.84 8.19
N VAL A 52 -3.86 5.67 8.04
CA VAL A 52 -3.91 4.65 9.09
C VAL A 52 -2.93 3.52 8.78
N GLU A 53 -2.34 3.00 9.84
CA GLU A 53 -1.56 1.79 9.84
C GLU A 53 -2.41 0.63 10.35
N PHE A 54 -2.21 -0.54 9.74
CA PHE A 54 -2.87 -1.76 10.17
C PHE A 54 -1.90 -2.93 10.28
N VAL A 55 -2.20 -3.81 11.22
CA VAL A 55 -1.51 -5.09 11.39
C VAL A 55 -2.56 -6.17 11.61
N ARG A 56 -2.61 -7.16 10.72
CA ARG A 56 -3.29 -8.43 10.97
C ARG A 56 -2.24 -9.42 11.48
N PRO A 57 -2.24 -9.77 12.78
CA PRO A 57 -1.16 -10.56 13.39
C PRO A 57 -0.89 -11.86 12.63
N GLY A 58 0.38 -12.13 12.34
CA GLY A 58 0.82 -13.32 11.60
C GLY A 58 0.48 -13.35 10.11
N HIS A 59 -0.15 -12.30 9.56
CA HIS A 59 -0.64 -12.30 8.19
C HIS A 59 -0.01 -11.17 7.35
N TRP A 60 -0.38 -9.91 7.64
CA TRP A 60 0.07 -8.76 6.85
C TRP A 60 -0.02 -7.47 7.66
N ARG A 61 0.74 -6.46 7.23
CA ARG A 61 0.64 -5.09 7.71
C ARG A 61 0.60 -4.13 6.54
N GLY A 62 0.15 -2.91 6.76
CA GLY A 62 0.15 -1.90 5.71
C GLY A 62 -0.19 -0.51 6.20
N ARG A 63 -0.16 0.41 5.24
CA ARG A 63 -0.54 1.82 5.38
C ARG A 63 -1.53 2.16 4.30
N MET A 64 -2.57 2.89 4.64
CA MET A 64 -3.58 3.32 3.69
C MET A 64 -4.23 4.61 4.15
N ASN A 65 -4.82 5.34 3.21
CA ASN A 65 -5.80 6.36 3.52
C ASN A 65 -7.21 5.79 3.32
N LEU A 66 -8.20 6.51 3.86
CA LEU A 66 -9.61 6.26 3.61
C LEU A 66 -10.23 7.57 3.15
N GLY A 67 -11.00 7.50 2.08
CA GLY A 67 -11.64 8.66 1.49
C GLY A 67 -12.98 8.31 0.87
N PHE A 68 -13.56 9.32 0.24
CA PHE A 68 -14.73 9.19 -0.62
C PHE A 68 -14.44 9.87 -1.94
N SER A 69 -14.89 9.23 -3.01
CA SER A 69 -15.02 9.86 -4.31
C SER A 69 -16.07 10.97 -4.28
N SER A 70 -16.12 11.77 -5.35
CA SER A 70 -17.08 12.87 -5.52
C SER A 70 -18.54 12.42 -5.55
N ASP A 71 -18.81 11.17 -5.94
CA ASP A 71 -20.14 10.53 -5.91
C ASP A 71 -20.44 9.81 -4.58
N GLY A 72 -19.57 9.93 -3.58
CA GLY A 72 -19.79 9.39 -2.24
C GLY A 72 -19.50 7.90 -2.09
N VAL A 73 -18.78 7.29 -3.05
CA VAL A 73 -18.30 5.91 -2.93
C VAL A 73 -17.06 5.88 -2.05
N LYS A 74 -16.97 4.89 -1.16
CA LYS A 74 -15.83 4.74 -0.27
C LYS A 74 -14.60 4.26 -1.04
N GLU A 75 -13.46 4.90 -0.80
CA GLU A 75 -12.19 4.57 -1.44
C GLU A 75 -11.11 4.29 -0.38
N VAL A 76 -10.26 3.31 -0.70
CA VAL A 76 -9.08 2.93 0.06
C VAL A 76 -7.88 3.02 -0.88
N THR A 77 -6.93 3.91 -0.61
CA THR A 77 -5.66 3.94 -1.33
C THR A 77 -4.56 3.34 -0.46
N LEU A 78 -4.03 2.21 -0.90
CA LEU A 78 -2.93 1.51 -0.23
C LEU A 78 -1.61 2.20 -0.56
N LEU A 79 -0.89 2.60 0.49
CA LEU A 79 0.44 3.21 0.42
C LEU A 79 1.55 2.18 0.69
N GLU A 80 1.25 1.18 1.52
CA GLU A 80 2.17 0.07 1.83
C GLU A 80 1.34 -1.18 2.10
N LEU A 81 1.77 -2.32 1.55
CA LEU A 81 1.28 -3.65 1.93
C LEU A 81 2.45 -4.62 2.05
N VAL A 82 2.61 -5.20 3.24
CA VAL A 82 3.65 -6.18 3.54
C VAL A 82 2.99 -7.46 4.04
N VAL A 83 3.25 -8.55 3.33
CA VAL A 83 2.81 -9.89 3.70
C VAL A 83 3.91 -10.58 4.52
N HIS A 84 3.52 -11.18 5.64
CA HIS A 84 4.41 -11.92 6.53
C HIS A 84 4.26 -13.44 6.36
N GLY A 85 5.27 -14.19 6.79
CA GLY A 85 5.27 -15.66 6.83
C GLY A 85 6.06 -16.33 5.70
N GLU A 86 6.35 -17.62 5.88
CA GLU A 86 7.17 -18.42 4.95
C GLU A 86 6.45 -18.70 3.62
N LYS A 87 5.12 -18.82 3.64
CA LYS A 87 4.27 -19.09 2.46
C LYS A 87 3.51 -17.82 2.05
N ARG A 88 4.16 -16.98 1.24
CA ARG A 88 3.62 -15.68 0.79
C ARG A 88 2.71 -15.77 -0.45
N LYS A 89 2.68 -16.91 -1.15
CA LYS A 89 1.90 -17.08 -2.39
C LYS A 89 0.41 -16.90 -2.12
N GLY A 90 -0.23 -15.99 -2.86
CA GLY A 90 -1.66 -15.70 -2.76
C GLY A 90 -2.09 -14.85 -1.55
N LYS A 91 -1.21 -14.63 -0.56
CA LYS A 91 -1.54 -13.85 0.64
C LYS A 91 -1.71 -12.36 0.37
N GLY A 92 -1.02 -11.81 -0.62
CA GLY A 92 -1.26 -10.43 -1.08
C GLY A 92 -2.69 -10.27 -1.62
N ARG A 93 -3.12 -11.19 -2.48
CA ARG A 93 -4.50 -11.23 -3.00
C ARG A 93 -5.52 -11.36 -1.86
N GLU A 94 -5.27 -12.26 -0.91
CA GLU A 94 -6.12 -12.44 0.27
C GLU A 94 -6.26 -11.14 1.09
N ALA A 95 -5.15 -10.40 1.28
CA ALA A 95 -5.15 -9.14 1.99
C ALA A 95 -6.00 -8.08 1.29
N LEU A 96 -5.87 -7.94 -0.03
CA LEU A 96 -6.66 -7.00 -0.83
C LEU A 96 -8.15 -7.33 -0.80
N LEU A 97 -8.51 -8.61 -0.98
CA LEU A 97 -9.91 -9.04 -0.90
C LEU A 97 -10.50 -8.83 0.50
N TRP A 98 -9.69 -9.03 1.55
CA TRP A 98 -10.10 -8.73 2.92
C TRP A 98 -10.35 -7.23 3.12
N LEU A 99 -9.46 -6.35 2.64
CA LEU A 99 -9.65 -4.90 2.68
C LEU A 99 -10.93 -4.47 1.94
N LYS A 100 -11.12 -4.97 0.71
CA LYS A 100 -12.32 -4.70 -0.10
C LYS A 100 -13.59 -5.08 0.66
N LYS A 101 -13.57 -6.24 1.34
CA LYS A 101 -14.70 -6.76 2.12
C LYS A 101 -15.00 -5.95 3.39
N ILE A 102 -13.99 -5.56 4.17
CA ILE A 102 -14.24 -4.92 5.47
C ILE A 102 -14.65 -3.45 5.33
N PHE A 103 -14.20 -2.79 4.26
CA PHE A 103 -14.55 -1.40 3.98
C PHE A 103 -15.72 -1.25 3.01
N SER A 104 -16.05 -2.30 2.25
CA SER A 104 -16.99 -2.21 1.12
C SER A 104 -16.61 -1.05 0.19
N ALA A 105 -15.31 -0.94 -0.13
CA ALA A 105 -14.70 0.19 -0.79
C ALA A 105 -14.04 -0.20 -2.11
N LEU A 106 -13.88 0.79 -2.99
CA LEU A 106 -12.96 0.72 -4.12
C LEU A 106 -11.52 0.72 -3.59
N LEU A 107 -10.64 -0.08 -4.21
CA LEU A 107 -9.25 -0.19 -3.80
C LEU A 107 -8.33 0.37 -4.88
N TYR A 108 -7.41 1.22 -4.47
CA TYR A 108 -6.34 1.76 -5.29
C TYR A 108 -5.00 1.42 -4.63
N ALA A 109 -3.94 1.33 -5.43
CA ALA A 109 -2.58 1.24 -4.91
C ALA A 109 -1.79 2.46 -5.35
N GLN A 110 -1.12 3.11 -4.41
CA GLN A 110 -0.27 4.26 -4.63
C GLN A 110 1.18 3.93 -4.27
N ASP A 111 2.11 4.43 -5.06
CA ASP A 111 3.56 4.36 -4.81
C ASP A 111 4.03 2.95 -4.43
N PHE A 112 3.48 1.96 -5.14
CA PHE A 112 3.45 0.52 -4.85
C PHE A 112 4.81 -0.21 -4.93
N GLY A 113 5.89 0.49 -4.63
CA GLY A 113 7.29 0.07 -4.70
C GLY A 113 8.27 1.24 -4.78
N PHE A 114 7.80 2.50 -4.82
CA PHE A 114 8.63 3.69 -5.11
C PHE A 114 9.48 4.19 -3.93
N GLY A 115 9.57 3.41 -2.85
CA GLY A 115 10.51 3.63 -1.75
C GLY A 115 11.95 3.32 -2.14
N ARG A 116 12.54 4.07 -3.07
CA ARG A 116 13.99 4.20 -3.37
C ARG A 116 14.81 2.93 -3.67
N ILE A 117 14.20 1.76 -3.78
CA ILE A 117 14.91 0.51 -4.09
C ILE A 117 14.30 -0.08 -5.36
N LEU A 118 15.09 -0.10 -6.42
CA LEU A 118 14.76 -0.71 -7.72
C LEU A 118 14.14 -2.11 -7.56
N ASP A 119 14.71 -2.93 -6.68
CA ASP A 119 14.24 -4.29 -6.35
C ASP A 119 12.80 -4.32 -5.85
N GLY A 120 12.36 -3.26 -5.15
CA GLY A 120 11.00 -3.12 -4.67
C GLY A 120 10.01 -2.96 -5.81
N LEU A 121 10.34 -2.14 -6.81
CA LEU A 121 9.51 -1.87 -7.97
C LEU A 121 9.50 -3.03 -8.96
N GLU A 122 10.67 -3.61 -9.26
CA GLU A 122 10.80 -4.77 -10.17
C GLU A 122 10.07 -5.99 -9.61
N GLY A 123 10.16 -6.23 -8.30
CA GLY A 123 9.52 -7.37 -7.65
C GLY A 123 8.01 -7.21 -7.42
N SER A 124 7.52 -6.00 -7.20
CA SER A 124 6.11 -5.78 -6.83
C SER A 124 5.21 -5.40 -8.00
N PHE A 125 5.71 -4.71 -9.02
CA PHE A 125 4.87 -4.17 -10.10
C PHE A 125 4.04 -5.24 -10.82
N PRO A 126 4.59 -6.42 -11.19
CA PRO A 126 3.80 -7.47 -11.82
C PRO A 126 2.63 -7.95 -10.95
N PHE A 127 2.81 -7.98 -9.62
CA PHE A 127 1.74 -8.33 -8.70
C PHE A 127 0.62 -7.28 -8.75
N TRP A 128 0.94 -5.99 -8.65
CA TRP A 128 -0.05 -4.91 -8.66
C TRP A 128 -0.81 -4.85 -9.98
N MET A 129 -0.12 -4.98 -11.11
CA MET A 129 -0.72 -5.08 -12.43
C MET A 129 -1.68 -6.26 -12.53
N GLN A 130 -1.28 -7.43 -12.03
CA GLN A 130 -2.15 -8.60 -12.01
C GLN A 130 -3.42 -8.35 -11.17
N MET A 131 -3.31 -7.71 -10.00
CA MET A 131 -4.48 -7.41 -9.16
C MET A 131 -5.43 -6.39 -9.82
N PHE A 132 -4.90 -5.45 -10.60
CA PHE A 132 -5.71 -4.55 -11.42
C PHE A 132 -6.44 -5.30 -12.55
N ARG A 133 -5.73 -6.13 -13.33
CA ARG A 133 -6.33 -6.94 -14.41
C ARG A 133 -7.41 -7.91 -13.90
N GLU A 134 -7.28 -8.38 -12.66
CA GLU A 134 -8.27 -9.23 -11.99
C GLU A 134 -9.48 -8.45 -11.41
N GLY A 135 -9.51 -7.11 -11.52
CA GLY A 135 -10.59 -6.26 -10.99
C GLY A 135 -10.62 -6.15 -9.46
N ILE A 136 -9.52 -6.53 -8.80
CA ILE A 136 -9.38 -6.38 -7.35
C ILE A 136 -9.11 -4.90 -7.03
N LEU A 137 -8.20 -4.29 -7.79
CA LEU A 137 -7.89 -2.87 -7.75
C LEU A 137 -8.61 -2.13 -8.87
N GLU A 138 -9.04 -0.90 -8.60
CA GLU A 138 -9.67 -0.01 -9.56
C GLU A 138 -8.65 0.92 -10.25
N GLY A 139 -7.45 1.05 -9.67
CA GLY A 139 -6.35 1.81 -10.26
C GLY A 139 -5.01 1.65 -9.54
N LEU A 140 -3.95 2.04 -10.27
CA LEU A 140 -2.56 2.06 -9.83
C LEU A 140 -2.00 3.46 -10.07
N GLU A 141 -1.54 4.11 -9.03
CA GLU A 141 -0.99 5.47 -9.08
C GLU A 141 0.46 5.50 -8.58
N GLY A 142 1.31 6.18 -9.32
CA GLY A 142 2.71 6.40 -8.96
C GLY A 142 3.37 7.32 -9.96
N GLU A 143 4.60 7.73 -9.67
CA GLU A 143 5.32 8.74 -10.47
C GLU A 143 5.38 8.40 -11.97
N ILE A 144 5.61 7.13 -12.32
CA ILE A 144 5.75 6.67 -13.71
C ILE A 144 4.56 5.83 -14.21
N CYS A 145 3.56 5.58 -13.36
CA CYS A 145 2.44 4.68 -13.65
C CYS A 145 1.13 5.31 -13.20
N GLN A 146 0.22 5.50 -14.14
CA GLN A 146 -1.14 5.94 -13.87
C GLN A 146 -2.08 5.04 -14.65
N ILE A 147 -2.74 4.13 -13.94
CA ILE A 147 -3.69 3.19 -14.51
C ILE A 147 -5.01 3.33 -13.77
N HIS A 148 -6.11 3.44 -14.52
CA HIS A 148 -7.45 3.51 -13.96
C HIS A 148 -8.41 2.67 -14.82
N ARG A 149 -9.54 2.26 -14.22
CA ARG A 149 -10.55 1.38 -14.84
C ARG A 149 -11.11 1.84 -16.20
N GLY A 150 -10.98 3.13 -16.52
CA GLY A 150 -11.45 3.71 -17.77
C GLY A 150 -10.52 3.52 -18.97
N MET A 151 -9.30 3.04 -18.75
CA MET A 151 -8.33 2.83 -19.83
C MET A 151 -8.66 1.60 -20.66
N THR A 152 -8.40 1.69 -21.96
CA THR A 152 -8.48 0.58 -22.89
C THR A 152 -7.36 -0.45 -22.64
N PRO A 153 -7.54 -1.72 -23.05
CA PRO A 153 -6.48 -2.72 -22.93
C PRO A 153 -5.15 -2.30 -23.57
N GLN A 154 -5.22 -1.60 -24.70
CA GLN A 154 -4.03 -1.09 -25.38
C GLN A 154 -3.29 -0.03 -24.54
N GLU A 155 -4.01 0.94 -23.97
CA GLU A 155 -3.40 1.95 -23.10
C GLU A 155 -2.78 1.33 -21.84
N ILE A 156 -3.39 0.28 -21.30
CA ILE A 156 -2.85 -0.49 -20.16
C ILE A 156 -1.55 -1.19 -20.55
N ASP A 157 -1.52 -1.87 -21.71
CA ASP A 157 -0.32 -2.58 -22.18
C ASP A 157 0.82 -1.60 -22.51
N GLU A 158 0.51 -0.46 -23.12
CA GLU A 158 1.48 0.62 -23.40
C GLU A 158 2.07 1.21 -22.11
N MET A 159 1.22 1.40 -21.08
CA MET A 159 1.66 1.84 -19.76
C MET A 159 2.57 0.81 -19.08
N GLU A 160 2.20 -0.47 -19.13
CA GLU A 160 3.00 -1.57 -18.57
C GLU A 160 4.40 -1.63 -19.19
N GLU A 161 4.49 -1.54 -20.53
CA GLU A 161 5.76 -1.51 -21.25
C GLU A 161 6.57 -0.24 -20.98
N ARG A 162 5.90 0.90 -20.78
CA ARG A 162 6.58 2.13 -20.34
C ARG A 162 7.23 1.95 -18.98
N VAL A 163 6.50 1.39 -18.01
CA VAL A 163 7.02 1.14 -16.65
C VAL A 163 8.18 0.14 -16.70
N ARG A 164 8.06 -0.96 -17.46
CA ARG A 164 9.14 -1.94 -17.64
C ARG A 164 10.42 -1.32 -18.20
N ARG A 165 10.29 -0.46 -19.22
CA ARG A 165 11.44 0.27 -19.79
C ARG A 165 12.08 1.20 -18.78
N SER A 166 11.29 1.92 -17.98
CA SER A 166 11.84 2.77 -16.91
C SER A 166 12.57 1.97 -15.84
N ILE A 167 12.04 0.80 -15.44
CA ILE A 167 12.72 -0.11 -14.49
C ILE A 167 14.06 -0.58 -15.07
N ALA A 168 14.07 -0.98 -16.35
CA ALA A 168 15.29 -1.43 -17.02
C ALA A 168 16.35 -0.31 -17.14
N ALA A 169 15.92 0.92 -17.46
CA ALA A 169 16.83 2.07 -17.53
C ALA A 169 17.46 2.38 -16.17
N LEU A 170 16.64 2.44 -15.11
CA LEU A 170 17.12 2.66 -13.74
C LEU A 170 18.08 1.56 -13.26
N ARG A 171 17.92 0.33 -13.75
CA ARG A 171 18.83 -0.78 -13.45
C ARG A 171 20.21 -0.55 -14.08
N MET A 172 20.25 -0.16 -15.35
CA MET A 172 21.51 0.11 -16.04
C MET A 172 22.29 1.24 -15.37
N ASP A 173 21.60 2.30 -14.92
CA ASP A 173 22.22 3.40 -14.19
C ASP A 173 22.78 2.96 -12.83
N ALA A 174 22.11 2.02 -12.14
CA ALA A 174 22.56 1.49 -10.86
C ALA A 174 23.74 0.51 -10.96
N GLU A 175 23.86 -0.23 -12.07
CA GLU A 175 24.96 -1.17 -12.32
C GLU A 175 26.21 -0.48 -12.91
N GLY A 176 26.07 0.71 -13.51
CA GLY A 176 27.15 1.51 -14.09
C GLY A 176 27.80 2.54 -13.15
N ALA A 177 27.31 2.68 -11.92
CA ALA A 177 27.79 3.59 -10.87
C ALA A 177 28.62 2.87 -9.80
#